data_AF-A0A9E5WAC8-F1
#
_entry.id   AF-A0A9E5WAC8-F1
#
_cell.length_a   1.000
_cell.length_b   1.000
_cell.length_c   1.000
_cell.angle_alpha   90.00
_cell.angle_beta   90.00
_cell.angle_gamma   90.00
#
_symmetry.space_group_name_H-M   'P 1'
#
loop_
_entity.id
_entity.type
_entity.pdbx_description
1 polymer ?
#
loop_
_entity_poly.entity_id
_entity_poly.type
_entity_poly.pdbx_seq_one_letter_code
_entity_poly.pdbx_strand_id
1 'polypeptide(L)'
;MTDVVPFEDIKQKVADRVKETENESDGGGSGSGIDSKFTMECLNQNELGDGELFKRLFRNDFVFNKSMDAWMRWTDHHWAVDKMDTALASVEKVAKAYQDEAKEISKKIQDTANDKDKVSLLGKKRAALNKRVSALRSTRRRKNCLTFAHTTEDPLAIDGDEVDQKPWLLTCKNGVINLKTGELEPGKQKDYLLKASPVEWPKEGIHSKCPTWENFLKEVLVKKDEEGKMVENEKMVHFLQRLLGLSLVGKVIIGMFISSKLVLLTRMYFGKHKGKFFREIPKDYLQWLSGTDDLDEDMRFTVGHYLR
;
A
#
# COMPACT_ATOMS: atom_id res chain seq x y z
N MET A 1 6.94 26.33 -32.76
CA MET A 1 7.41 27.14 -31.62
C MET A 1 6.67 26.64 -30.41
N THR A 2 7.30 25.78 -29.63
CA THR A 2 6.74 25.21 -28.40
C THR A 2 7.12 26.13 -27.25
N ASP A 3 6.13 26.81 -26.69
CA ASP A 3 6.29 27.66 -25.50
C ASP A 3 6.69 26.78 -24.31
N VAL A 4 7.98 26.78 -24.01
CA VAL A 4 8.53 26.20 -22.78
C VAL A 4 8.30 27.24 -21.69
N VAL A 5 7.37 26.96 -20.78
CA VAL A 5 7.10 27.82 -19.63
C VAL A 5 8.38 27.93 -18.77
N PRO A 6 8.87 29.14 -18.47
CA PRO A 6 10.13 29.33 -17.75
C PRO A 6 10.11 28.70 -16.35
N PHE A 7 11.25 28.12 -15.94
CA PHE A 7 11.45 27.39 -14.69
C PHE A 7 11.07 28.19 -13.42
N GLU A 8 11.15 29.51 -13.46
CA GLU A 8 10.82 30.41 -12.35
C GLU A 8 9.30 30.50 -12.08
N ASP A 9 8.46 30.37 -13.11
CA ASP A 9 6.99 30.36 -12.98
C ASP A 9 6.49 29.07 -12.31
N ILE A 10 7.27 28.00 -12.41
CA ILE A 10 6.97 26.70 -11.77
C ILE A 10 7.31 26.76 -10.28
N LYS A 11 8.44 27.37 -9.90
CA LYS A 11 8.79 27.55 -8.47
C LYS A 11 7.76 28.39 -7.73
N GLN A 12 7.24 29.44 -8.35
CA GLN A 12 6.21 30.29 -7.74
C GLN A 12 4.91 29.51 -7.55
N LYS A 13 4.46 28.76 -8.57
CA LYS A 13 3.27 27.88 -8.47
C LYS A 13 3.44 26.76 -7.43
N VAL A 14 4.66 26.25 -7.25
CA VAL A 14 4.96 25.26 -6.19
C VAL A 14 4.94 25.92 -4.82
N ALA A 15 5.48 27.13 -4.65
CA ALA A 15 5.44 27.87 -3.39
C ALA A 15 4.01 28.26 -2.99
N ASP A 16 3.18 28.65 -3.96
CA ASP A 16 1.78 29.00 -3.73
C ASP A 16 0.94 27.75 -3.37
N ARG A 17 1.21 26.59 -4.02
CA ARG A 17 0.61 25.30 -3.62
C ARG A 17 1.05 24.80 -2.26
N VAL A 18 2.31 25.02 -1.88
CA VAL A 18 2.82 24.68 -0.54
C VAL A 18 2.09 25.50 0.52
N LYS A 19 1.84 26.79 0.27
CA LYS A 19 1.01 27.62 1.17
C LYS A 19 -0.46 27.21 1.22
N GLU A 20 -1.04 26.78 0.09
CA GLU A 20 -2.41 26.24 0.06
C GLU A 20 -2.51 24.90 0.80
N THR A 21 -1.51 24.01 0.67
CA THR A 21 -1.46 22.73 1.41
C THR A 21 -1.13 22.92 2.89
N GLU A 22 -0.32 23.91 3.26
CA GLU A 22 -0.12 24.30 4.67
C GLU A 22 -1.44 24.77 5.31
N ASN A 23 -2.26 25.54 4.58
CA ASN A 23 -3.58 25.96 5.04
C ASN A 23 -4.63 24.82 5.10
N GLU A 24 -4.50 23.77 4.27
CA GLU A 24 -5.35 22.56 4.37
C GLU A 24 -4.85 21.55 5.42
N SER A 25 -3.58 21.63 5.82
CA SER A 25 -2.94 20.73 6.80
C SER A 25 -3.13 21.15 8.26
N ASP A 26 -3.86 22.24 8.53
CA ASP A 26 -4.08 22.76 9.88
C ASP A 26 -5.21 22.01 10.64
N GLY A 27 -5.16 20.68 10.57
CA GLY A 27 -5.91 19.75 11.41
C GLY A 27 -5.03 18.90 12.34
N GLY A 28 -3.69 19.07 12.28
CA GLY A 28 -2.71 18.38 13.11
C GLY A 28 -2.55 18.99 14.50
N GLY A 29 -3.65 19.31 15.18
CA GLY A 29 -3.65 19.85 16.53
C GLY A 29 -3.61 18.75 17.59
N SER A 30 -2.51 18.67 18.35
CA SER A 30 -2.33 17.78 19.51
C SER A 30 -3.16 18.19 20.76
N GLY A 31 -4.40 18.62 20.57
CA GLY A 31 -5.43 18.65 21.59
C GLY A 31 -6.52 17.70 21.13
N SER A 32 -7.00 16.79 21.97
CA SER A 32 -7.84 15.65 21.54
C SER A 32 -9.12 16.01 20.77
N GLY A 33 -9.46 17.29 20.58
CA GLY A 33 -10.49 17.80 19.65
C GLY A 33 -11.91 17.28 19.91
N ILE A 34 -12.05 16.42 20.91
CA ILE A 34 -13.28 15.75 21.26
C ILE A 34 -13.99 16.63 22.28
N ASP A 35 -15.13 17.15 21.87
CA ASP A 35 -16.02 17.88 22.75
C ASP A 35 -16.62 16.96 23.83
N SER A 36 -16.80 17.52 25.04
CA SER A 36 -17.37 16.85 26.21
C SER A 36 -18.74 16.25 25.90
N LYS A 37 -19.56 16.92 25.08
CA LYS A 37 -20.86 16.40 24.64
C LYS A 37 -20.72 15.09 23.87
N PHE A 38 -19.76 15.01 22.95
CA PHE A 38 -19.52 13.81 22.15
C PHE A 38 -19.03 12.65 23.04
N THR A 39 -18.09 12.90 23.94
CA THR A 39 -17.62 11.87 24.90
C THR A 39 -18.78 11.32 25.74
N MET A 40 -19.66 12.18 26.24
CA MET A 40 -20.82 11.76 27.04
C MET A 40 -21.86 11.00 26.20
N GLU A 41 -22.02 11.34 24.93
CA GLU A 41 -22.88 10.59 24.02
C GLU A 41 -22.34 9.18 23.75
N CYS A 42 -21.04 9.07 23.46
CA CYS A 42 -20.34 7.79 23.35
C CYS A 42 -20.44 6.96 24.64
N LEU A 43 -20.39 7.60 25.81
CA LEU A 43 -20.63 6.93 27.07
C LEU A 43 -22.04 6.32 27.13
N ASN A 44 -23.07 7.07 26.73
CA ASN A 44 -24.45 6.60 26.76
C ASN A 44 -24.69 5.42 25.80
N GLN A 45 -23.99 5.38 24.66
CA GLN A 45 -24.11 4.33 23.63
C GLN A 45 -23.32 3.05 23.94
N ASN A 46 -22.77 2.91 25.15
CA ASN A 46 -22.04 1.71 25.58
C ASN A 46 -20.90 1.28 24.64
N GLU A 47 -20.78 -0.01 24.28
CA GLU A 47 -19.68 -0.53 23.46
C GLU A 47 -19.65 0.08 22.06
N LEU A 48 -20.83 0.42 21.50
CA LEU A 48 -20.94 1.10 20.22
C LEU A 48 -20.27 2.47 20.27
N GLY A 49 -20.53 3.24 21.32
CA GLY A 49 -19.91 4.55 21.51
C GLY A 49 -18.39 4.49 21.72
N ASP A 50 -17.86 3.38 22.26
CA ASP A 50 -16.41 3.16 22.32
C ASP A 50 -15.81 3.06 20.91
N GLY A 51 -16.48 2.33 20.02
CA GLY A 51 -16.14 2.25 18.61
C GLY A 51 -16.21 3.62 17.92
N GLU A 52 -17.31 4.37 18.08
CA GLU A 52 -17.44 5.70 17.49
C GLU A 52 -16.37 6.70 17.97
N LEU A 53 -16.01 6.63 19.24
CA LEU A 53 -14.93 7.43 19.79
C LEU A 53 -13.57 7.02 19.21
N PHE A 54 -13.33 5.72 19.01
CA PHE A 54 -12.16 5.23 18.30
C PHE A 54 -12.12 5.76 16.86
N LYS A 55 -13.26 5.74 16.14
CA LYS A 55 -13.32 6.29 14.77
C LYS A 55 -12.93 7.75 14.74
N ARG A 56 -13.46 8.55 15.66
CA ARG A 56 -13.15 9.98 15.74
C ARG A 56 -11.68 10.24 15.97
N LEU A 57 -11.04 9.43 16.81
CA LEU A 57 -9.62 9.57 17.17
C LEU A 57 -8.66 9.15 16.05
N PHE A 58 -9.04 8.16 15.23
CA PHE A 58 -8.09 7.42 14.40
C PHE A 58 -8.50 7.23 12.93
N ARG A 59 -9.46 8.02 12.44
CA ARG A 59 -9.98 7.89 11.07
C ARG A 59 -8.90 7.90 9.98
N ASN A 60 -7.81 8.61 10.21
CA ASN A 60 -6.71 8.75 9.26
C ASN A 60 -5.52 7.83 9.58
N ASP A 61 -5.56 7.10 10.69
CA ASP A 61 -4.46 6.27 11.18
C ASP A 61 -4.70 4.78 10.95
N PHE A 62 -5.96 4.34 11.05
CA PHE A 62 -6.35 2.93 10.94
C PHE A 62 -7.53 2.74 9.99
N VAL A 63 -7.51 1.63 9.25
CA VAL A 63 -8.64 1.15 8.46
C VAL A 63 -8.67 -0.37 8.49
N PHE A 64 -9.85 -0.96 8.60
CA PHE A 64 -10.03 -2.41 8.57
C PHE A 64 -10.24 -2.89 7.13
N ASN A 65 -9.41 -3.82 6.66
CA ASN A 65 -9.62 -4.47 5.37
C ASN A 65 -10.45 -5.74 5.57
N LYS A 66 -11.65 -5.78 4.98
CA LYS A 66 -12.62 -6.87 5.16
C LYS A 66 -12.18 -8.17 4.50
N SER A 67 -11.66 -8.13 3.27
CA SER A 67 -11.20 -9.33 2.56
C SER A 67 -9.98 -9.97 3.23
N MET A 68 -9.14 -9.18 3.88
CA MET A 68 -7.98 -9.66 4.64
C MET A 68 -8.31 -10.03 6.09
N ASP A 69 -9.49 -9.66 6.60
CA ASP A 69 -9.86 -9.73 8.02
C ASP A 69 -8.79 -9.13 8.95
N ALA A 70 -8.24 -7.98 8.57
CA ALA A 70 -7.09 -7.39 9.23
C ALA A 70 -7.15 -5.86 9.28
N TRP A 71 -6.64 -5.28 10.37
CA TRP A 71 -6.37 -3.86 10.45
C TRP A 71 -5.16 -3.48 9.59
N MET A 72 -5.23 -2.33 8.96
CA MET A 72 -4.12 -1.64 8.33
C MET A 72 -3.86 -0.33 9.08
N ARG A 73 -2.59 0.03 9.20
CA ARG A 73 -2.13 1.29 9.80
C ARG A 73 -1.48 2.17 8.74
N TRP A 74 -1.70 3.48 8.84
CA TRP A 74 -0.98 4.45 8.03
C TRP A 74 0.48 4.55 8.49
N THR A 75 1.41 4.59 7.55
CA THR A 75 2.86 4.65 7.78
C THR A 75 3.47 5.81 6.98
N ASP A 76 2.92 7.00 7.19
CA ASP A 76 3.29 8.30 6.59
C ASP A 76 2.96 8.44 5.09
N HIS A 77 3.32 7.46 4.27
CA HIS A 77 3.12 7.50 2.81
C HIS A 77 2.28 6.36 2.26
N HIS A 78 2.05 5.31 3.04
CA HIS A 78 1.27 4.17 2.60
C HIS A 78 0.65 3.43 3.78
N TRP A 79 -0.19 2.46 3.48
CA TRP A 79 -0.74 1.56 4.47
C TRP A 79 0.18 0.37 4.68
N ALA A 80 0.21 -0.16 5.91
CA ALA A 80 0.83 -1.42 6.24
C ALA A 80 -0.13 -2.27 7.06
N VAL A 81 -0.10 -3.60 6.88
CA VAL A 81 -0.87 -4.51 7.73
C VAL A 81 -0.41 -4.37 9.18
N ASP A 82 -1.37 -4.21 10.09
CA ASP A 82 -1.12 -4.09 11.52
C ASP A 82 -0.83 -5.45 12.16
N LYS A 83 0.40 -5.93 11.99
CA LYS A 83 0.84 -7.23 12.52
C LYS A 83 1.10 -7.24 14.03
N MET A 84 1.15 -6.06 14.66
CA MET A 84 1.57 -5.88 16.06
C MET A 84 0.42 -5.40 16.95
N ASP A 85 -0.82 -5.53 16.50
CA ASP A 85 -2.02 -5.12 17.22
C ASP A 85 -1.98 -3.64 17.67
N THR A 86 -1.40 -2.76 16.85
CA THR A 86 -1.29 -1.33 17.15
C THR A 86 -2.65 -0.63 17.23
N ALA A 87 -3.64 -1.06 16.45
CA ALA A 87 -5.02 -0.61 16.57
C ALA A 87 -5.62 -1.00 17.94
N LEU A 88 -5.37 -2.24 18.40
CA LEU A 88 -5.85 -2.73 19.69
C LEU A 88 -5.18 -2.00 20.86
N ALA A 89 -3.87 -1.77 20.76
CA ALA A 89 -3.13 -0.97 21.74
C ALA A 89 -3.66 0.48 21.80
N SER A 90 -4.07 1.03 20.65
CA SER A 90 -4.58 2.39 20.53
C SER A 90 -5.94 2.62 21.21
N VAL A 91 -6.66 1.55 21.58
CA VAL A 91 -7.87 1.65 22.41
C VAL A 91 -7.60 2.29 23.78
N GLU A 92 -6.36 2.27 24.29
CA GLU A 92 -6.01 3.02 25.50
C GLU A 92 -6.21 4.53 25.34
N LYS A 93 -6.10 5.09 24.12
CA LYS A 93 -6.42 6.52 23.89
C LYS A 93 -7.93 6.79 24.01
N VAL A 94 -8.78 5.82 23.69
CA VAL A 94 -10.23 5.89 23.94
C VAL A 94 -10.50 5.90 25.45
N ALA A 95 -9.84 5.02 26.20
CA ALA A 95 -9.93 5.00 27.66
C ALA A 95 -9.44 6.33 28.27
N LYS A 96 -8.35 6.88 27.74
CA LYS A 96 -7.81 8.18 28.17
C LYS A 96 -8.78 9.33 27.91
N ALA A 97 -9.48 9.34 26.77
CA ALA A 97 -10.49 10.37 26.48
C ALA A 97 -11.61 10.39 27.54
N TYR A 98 -12.15 9.22 27.92
CA TYR A 98 -13.12 9.13 29.02
C TYR A 98 -12.51 9.51 30.38
N GLN A 99 -11.24 9.16 30.62
CA GLN A 99 -10.53 9.50 31.85
C GLN A 99 -10.33 11.02 31.97
N ASP A 100 -10.00 11.70 30.89
CA ASP A 100 -9.81 13.15 30.87
C ASP A 100 -11.14 13.88 31.07
N GLU A 101 -12.24 13.41 30.46
CA GLU A 101 -13.59 13.91 30.77
C GLU A 101 -13.96 13.72 32.26
N ALA A 102 -13.59 12.58 32.86
CA ALA A 102 -13.83 12.34 34.29
C ALA A 102 -13.05 13.32 35.20
N LYS A 103 -11.85 13.74 34.79
CA LYS A 103 -11.07 14.77 35.49
C LYS A 103 -11.73 16.14 35.35
N GLU A 104 -12.24 16.50 34.17
CA GLU A 104 -12.97 17.76 33.97
C GLU A 104 -14.25 17.81 34.80
N ILE A 105 -14.99 16.70 34.89
CA ILE A 105 -16.14 16.61 35.81
C ILE A 105 -15.70 16.76 37.27
N SER A 106 -14.52 16.23 37.64
CA SER A 106 -13.99 16.37 39.01
C SER A 106 -13.71 17.83 39.37
N LYS A 107 -13.17 18.63 38.43
CA LYS A 107 -13.01 20.08 38.61
C LYS A 107 -14.35 20.78 38.78
N LYS A 108 -15.33 20.49 37.91
CA LYS A 108 -16.69 21.06 38.00
C LYS A 108 -17.40 20.75 39.33
N ILE A 109 -17.12 19.59 39.92
CA ILE A 109 -17.62 19.22 41.26
C ILE A 109 -17.01 20.13 42.34
N GLN A 110 -15.70 20.41 42.27
CA GLN A 110 -15.04 21.32 43.20
C GLN A 110 -15.62 22.73 43.10
N ASP A 111 -15.87 23.23 41.88
CA ASP A 111 -16.42 24.57 41.64
C ASP A 111 -17.89 24.70 42.05
N THR A 112 -18.63 23.60 42.07
CA THR A 112 -20.07 23.59 42.40
C THR A 112 -20.34 23.01 43.80
N ALA A 113 -19.39 23.09 44.73
CA ALA A 113 -19.46 22.42 46.04
C ALA A 113 -20.72 22.77 46.87
N ASN A 114 -21.33 23.94 46.62
CA ASN A 114 -22.49 24.43 47.38
C ASN A 114 -23.85 23.88 46.90
N ASP A 115 -23.90 23.22 45.73
CA ASP A 115 -25.13 22.63 45.17
C ASP A 115 -25.05 21.10 45.26
N LYS A 116 -25.70 20.55 46.31
CA LYS A 116 -25.67 19.11 46.60
C LYS A 116 -26.26 18.26 45.47
N ASP A 117 -27.29 18.75 44.79
CA ASP A 117 -27.97 18.00 43.73
C ASP A 117 -27.09 17.93 42.48
N LYS A 118 -26.47 19.05 42.11
CA LYS A 118 -25.52 19.10 40.99
C LYS A 118 -24.24 18.31 41.27
N VAL A 119 -23.71 18.35 42.49
CA VAL A 119 -22.57 17.52 42.91
C VAL A 119 -22.91 16.03 42.81
N SER A 120 -24.10 15.62 43.27
CA SER A 120 -24.58 14.23 43.18
C SER A 120 -24.70 13.76 41.73
N LEU A 121 -25.29 14.58 40.85
CA LEU A 121 -25.43 14.28 39.42
C LEU A 121 -24.08 14.14 38.72
N LEU A 122 -23.15 15.09 38.94
CA LEU A 122 -21.81 15.04 38.39
C LEU A 122 -21.02 13.84 38.94
N GLY A 123 -21.19 13.51 40.21
CA GLY A 123 -20.61 12.32 40.84
C GLY A 123 -21.03 11.02 40.14
N LYS A 124 -22.31 10.88 39.80
CA LYS A 124 -22.83 9.74 39.02
C LYS A 124 -22.20 9.67 37.62
N LYS A 125 -22.10 10.81 36.91
CA LYS A 125 -21.44 10.86 35.58
C LYS A 125 -19.98 10.45 35.65
N ARG A 126 -19.23 10.99 36.61
CA ARG A 126 -17.83 10.63 36.85
C ARG A 126 -17.66 9.13 37.15
N ALA A 127 -18.52 8.56 37.99
CA ALA A 127 -18.48 7.14 38.30
C ALA A 127 -18.71 6.26 37.06
N ALA A 128 -19.66 6.65 36.19
CA ALA A 128 -19.92 5.97 34.92
C ALA A 128 -18.72 6.03 33.97
N LEU A 129 -18.07 7.20 33.84
CA LEU A 129 -16.84 7.35 33.05
C LEU A 129 -15.72 6.46 33.59
N ASN A 130 -15.45 6.49 34.90
CA ASN A 130 -14.41 5.65 35.50
C ASN A 130 -14.70 4.15 35.29
N LYS A 131 -15.95 3.73 35.41
CA LYS A 131 -16.36 2.35 35.09
C LYS A 131 -16.08 2.00 33.63
N ARG A 132 -16.32 2.93 32.69
CA ARG A 132 -16.00 2.75 31.28
C ARG A 132 -14.49 2.61 31.04
N VAL A 133 -13.68 3.46 31.68
CA VAL A 133 -12.21 3.39 31.62
C VAL A 133 -11.72 2.01 32.08
N SER A 134 -12.19 1.53 33.23
CA SER A 134 -11.84 0.19 33.71
C SER A 134 -12.28 -0.92 32.75
N ALA A 135 -13.47 -0.81 32.15
CA ALA A 135 -13.96 -1.79 31.18
C ALA A 135 -13.05 -1.83 29.93
N LEU A 136 -12.69 -0.67 29.37
CA LEU A 136 -11.84 -0.56 28.16
C LEU A 136 -10.42 -1.09 28.34
N ARG A 137 -9.96 -1.28 29.58
CA ARG A 137 -8.67 -1.93 29.86
C ARG A 137 -8.73 -3.46 29.91
N SER A 138 -9.91 -4.05 29.75
CA SER A 138 -10.07 -5.50 29.56
C SER A 138 -9.86 -5.91 28.11
N THR A 139 -9.30 -7.10 27.86
CA THR A 139 -9.11 -7.63 26.49
C THR A 139 -10.42 -7.73 25.72
N ARG A 140 -11.50 -8.20 26.36
CA ARG A 140 -12.83 -8.32 25.73
C ARG A 140 -13.32 -6.97 25.22
N ARG A 141 -13.28 -5.93 26.06
CA ARG A 141 -13.80 -4.61 25.70
C ARG A 141 -12.95 -3.94 24.62
N ARG A 142 -11.63 -4.12 24.64
CA ARG A 142 -10.74 -3.62 23.57
C ARG A 142 -11.11 -4.21 22.22
N LYS A 143 -11.32 -5.53 22.16
CA LYS A 143 -11.78 -6.21 20.94
C LYS A 143 -13.14 -5.69 20.49
N ASN A 144 -14.10 -5.59 21.40
CA ASN A 144 -15.45 -5.10 21.07
C ASN A 144 -15.42 -3.65 20.55
N CYS A 145 -14.61 -2.78 21.14
CA CYS A 145 -14.40 -1.40 20.66
C CYS A 145 -13.97 -1.39 19.19
N LEU A 146 -12.94 -2.17 18.84
CA LEU A 146 -12.50 -2.29 17.46
C LEU A 146 -13.57 -2.90 16.56
N THR A 147 -14.27 -3.95 17.01
CA THR A 147 -15.37 -4.55 16.25
C THR A 147 -16.41 -3.50 15.88
N PHE A 148 -16.91 -2.72 16.85
CA PHE A 148 -17.86 -1.66 16.57
C PHE A 148 -17.29 -0.58 15.64
N ALA A 149 -15.99 -0.24 15.75
CA ALA A 149 -15.37 0.76 14.87
C ALA A 149 -15.41 0.38 13.37
N HIS A 150 -15.53 -0.91 13.02
CA HIS A 150 -15.57 -1.37 11.63
C HIS A 150 -16.86 -2.12 11.24
N THR A 151 -17.88 -2.15 12.11
CA THR A 151 -19.18 -2.84 11.85
C THR A 151 -20.41 -1.95 12.05
N THR A 152 -20.25 -0.66 12.35
CA THR A 152 -21.35 0.30 12.44
C THR A 152 -21.43 1.19 11.19
N GLU A 153 -22.42 2.10 11.14
CA GLU A 153 -22.57 3.09 10.07
C GLU A 153 -21.29 3.93 9.90
N ASP A 154 -20.92 4.26 8.66
CA ASP A 154 -19.63 4.92 8.35
C ASP A 154 -18.44 4.20 9.03
N PRO A 155 -18.18 2.94 8.66
CA PRO A 155 -17.15 2.14 9.31
C PRO A 155 -15.75 2.63 8.95
N LEU A 156 -14.79 2.45 9.86
CA LEU A 156 -13.36 2.49 9.50
C LEU A 156 -12.98 1.20 8.79
N ALA A 157 -13.56 0.96 7.62
CA ALA A 157 -13.32 -0.24 6.84
C ALA A 157 -13.35 0.02 5.34
N ILE A 158 -12.67 -0.85 4.61
CA ILE A 158 -12.77 -1.01 3.15
C ILE A 158 -13.06 -2.47 2.83
N ASP A 159 -13.57 -2.74 1.64
CA ASP A 159 -13.81 -4.13 1.20
C ASP A 159 -12.48 -4.87 1.01
N GLY A 160 -11.50 -4.18 0.43
CA GLY A 160 -10.14 -4.63 0.17
C GLY A 160 -9.79 -4.63 -1.31
N ASP A 161 -10.79 -4.63 -2.19
CA ASP A 161 -10.62 -4.47 -3.64
C ASP A 161 -10.03 -3.11 -4.02
N GLU A 162 -10.12 -2.11 -3.14
CA GLU A 162 -9.56 -0.77 -3.33
C GLU A 162 -8.02 -0.74 -3.19
N VAL A 163 -7.44 -1.76 -2.56
CA VAL A 163 -6.00 -1.83 -2.28
C VAL A 163 -5.20 -1.97 -3.57
N ASP A 164 -4.12 -1.17 -3.69
CA ASP A 164 -3.17 -1.19 -4.80
C ASP A 164 -3.81 -1.05 -6.21
N GLN A 165 -4.94 -0.36 -6.34
CA GLN A 165 -5.63 -0.14 -7.62
C GLN A 165 -5.03 1.00 -8.46
N LYS A 166 -3.93 1.62 -8.02
CA LYS A 166 -3.27 2.74 -8.70
C LYS A 166 -1.90 2.31 -9.24
N PRO A 167 -1.84 1.56 -10.36
CA PRO A 167 -0.61 0.92 -10.85
C PRO A 167 0.51 1.89 -11.21
N TRP A 168 0.17 3.15 -11.48
CA TRP A 168 1.16 4.19 -11.80
C TRP A 168 1.74 4.87 -10.56
N LEU A 169 1.34 4.47 -9.36
CA LEU A 169 1.88 4.96 -8.10
C LEU A 169 2.79 3.89 -7.50
N LEU A 170 4.08 4.21 -7.38
CA LEU A 170 5.05 3.35 -6.74
C LEU A 170 5.44 3.92 -5.39
N THR A 171 5.01 3.26 -4.33
CA THR A 171 5.36 3.65 -2.96
C THR A 171 6.81 3.31 -2.65
N CYS A 172 7.54 4.29 -2.12
CA CYS A 172 8.90 4.22 -1.61
C CYS A 172 8.93 4.68 -0.15
N LYS A 173 10.09 4.50 0.51
CA LYS A 173 10.25 4.85 1.93
C LYS A 173 10.00 6.33 2.25
N ASN A 174 10.26 7.22 1.30
CA ASN A 174 10.20 8.68 1.45
C ASN A 174 9.09 9.35 0.61
N GLY A 175 8.14 8.57 0.07
CA GLY A 175 7.01 9.11 -0.68
C GLY A 175 6.45 8.13 -1.70
N VAL A 176 5.58 8.63 -2.57
CA VAL A 176 4.95 7.86 -3.65
C VAL A 176 5.36 8.48 -4.98
N ILE A 177 5.99 7.69 -5.84
CA ILE A 177 6.43 8.11 -7.16
C ILE A 177 5.26 7.96 -8.13
N ASN A 178 4.96 9.02 -8.88
CA ASN A 178 4.12 8.90 -10.07
C ASN A 178 4.98 8.38 -11.23
N LEU A 179 4.82 7.11 -11.60
CA LEU A 179 5.59 6.45 -12.65
C LEU A 179 5.42 7.07 -14.05
N LYS A 180 4.39 7.91 -14.27
CA LYS A 180 4.22 8.63 -15.54
C LYS A 180 5.10 9.88 -15.63
N THR A 181 5.31 10.57 -14.50
CA THR A 181 6.04 11.84 -14.46
C THR A 181 7.44 11.71 -13.86
N GLY A 182 7.67 10.68 -13.05
CA GLY A 182 8.89 10.50 -12.26
C GLY A 182 8.95 11.35 -10.99
N GLU A 183 7.87 12.07 -10.67
CA GLU A 183 7.79 12.98 -9.53
C GLU A 183 7.43 12.22 -8.24
N LEU A 184 7.99 12.66 -7.13
CA LEU A 184 7.74 12.13 -5.80
C LEU A 184 6.77 13.04 -5.06
N GLU A 185 5.65 12.48 -4.60
CA GLU A 185 4.67 13.17 -3.77
C GLU A 185 4.52 12.47 -2.40
N PRO A 186 4.05 13.18 -1.36
CA PRO A 186 3.55 12.53 -0.16
C PRO A 186 2.39 11.59 -0.52
N GLY A 187 2.40 10.39 0.06
CA GLY A 187 1.29 9.46 -0.09
C GLY A 187 0.00 9.97 0.54
N LYS A 188 -1.14 9.48 0.03
CA LYS A 188 -2.48 9.90 0.46
C LYS A 188 -3.24 8.68 0.98
N GLN A 189 -3.87 8.79 2.15
CA GLN A 189 -4.60 7.69 2.79
C GLN A 189 -5.64 7.05 1.86
N LYS A 190 -6.36 7.88 1.10
CA LYS A 190 -7.38 7.47 0.14
C LYS A 190 -6.86 6.67 -1.06
N ASP A 191 -5.54 6.58 -1.24
CA ASP A 191 -4.93 5.82 -2.33
C ASP A 191 -4.82 4.32 -2.00
N TYR A 192 -4.96 3.94 -0.73
CA TYR A 192 -4.93 2.55 -0.26
C TYR A 192 -3.75 1.73 -0.82
N LEU A 193 -2.57 2.35 -0.91
CA LEU A 193 -1.35 1.69 -1.35
C LEU A 193 -0.80 0.84 -0.20
N LEU A 194 -0.67 -0.47 -0.42
CA LEU A 194 -0.16 -1.44 0.54
C LEU A 194 1.20 -1.99 0.12
N LYS A 195 1.42 -2.14 -1.19
CA LYS A 195 2.74 -2.49 -1.75
C LYS A 195 3.68 -1.29 -1.63
N ALA A 196 4.79 -1.50 -0.91
CA ALA A 196 5.79 -0.47 -0.69
C ALA A 196 7.20 -1.00 -0.81
N SER A 197 8.04 -0.24 -1.50
CA SER A 197 9.49 -0.44 -1.53
C SER A 197 10.12 0.18 -0.27
N PRO A 198 11.02 -0.53 0.44
CA PRO A 198 11.74 0.03 1.59
C PRO A 198 12.85 0.99 1.18
N VAL A 199 13.08 1.18 -0.13
CA VAL A 199 14.15 2.00 -0.68
C VAL A 199 13.64 3.44 -0.86
N GLU A 200 14.50 4.41 -0.53
CA GLU A 200 14.22 5.82 -0.75
C GLU A 200 14.41 6.19 -2.23
N TRP A 201 13.48 6.97 -2.77
CA TRP A 201 13.63 7.57 -4.08
C TRP A 201 14.69 8.69 -4.02
N PRO A 202 15.71 8.67 -4.88
CA PRO A 202 16.79 9.65 -4.86
C PRO A 202 16.29 11.06 -5.18
N LYS A 203 16.98 12.08 -4.65
CA LYS A 203 16.64 13.50 -4.86
C LYS A 203 16.77 13.91 -6.32
N GLU A 204 17.71 13.31 -7.04
CA GLU A 204 17.93 13.50 -8.48
C GLU A 204 16.84 12.83 -9.32
N GLY A 205 15.93 12.07 -8.69
CA GLY A 205 14.80 11.40 -9.32
C GLY A 205 15.23 10.47 -10.46
N ILE A 206 14.55 10.58 -11.60
CA ILE A 206 14.82 9.78 -12.81
C ILE A 206 16.21 10.05 -13.41
N HIS A 207 16.89 11.13 -13.01
CA HIS A 207 18.22 11.48 -13.47
C HIS A 207 19.32 10.95 -12.53
N SER A 208 18.95 10.23 -11.47
CA SER A 208 19.92 9.60 -10.58
C SER A 208 20.75 8.56 -11.35
N LYS A 209 22.06 8.59 -11.14
CA LYS A 209 22.99 7.66 -11.79
C LYS A 209 23.06 6.36 -11.01
N CYS A 210 23.15 5.23 -11.71
CA CYS A 210 23.27 3.91 -11.08
C CYS A 210 24.50 3.16 -11.63
N PRO A 211 25.73 3.66 -11.42
CA PRO A 211 26.93 3.15 -12.10
C PRO A 211 27.18 1.66 -11.85
N THR A 212 26.95 1.16 -10.64
CA THR A 212 27.08 -0.28 -10.33
C THR A 212 26.13 -1.14 -11.17
N TRP A 213 24.87 -0.70 -11.30
CA TRP A 213 23.86 -1.40 -12.09
C TRP A 213 24.13 -1.28 -13.59
N GLU A 214 24.46 -0.07 -14.06
CA GLU A 214 24.79 0.20 -15.45
C GLU A 214 26.01 -0.62 -15.90
N ASN A 215 27.08 -0.65 -15.10
CA ASN A 215 28.28 -1.44 -15.40
C ASN A 215 27.98 -2.94 -15.41
N PHE A 216 27.21 -3.43 -14.42
CA PHE A 216 26.79 -4.83 -14.38
C PHE A 216 26.07 -5.24 -15.68
N LEU A 217 25.11 -4.45 -16.16
CA LEU A 217 24.41 -4.74 -17.41
C LEU A 217 25.36 -4.81 -18.61
N LYS A 218 26.31 -3.88 -18.71
CA LYS A 218 27.28 -3.82 -19.81
C LYS A 218 28.25 -5.01 -19.80
N GLU A 219 28.62 -5.47 -18.62
CA GLU A 219 29.53 -6.61 -18.44
C GLU A 219 28.86 -7.94 -18.78
N VAL A 220 27.60 -8.15 -18.37
CA VAL A 220 26.92 -9.44 -18.52
C VAL A 220 26.15 -9.57 -19.84
N LEU A 221 25.74 -8.46 -20.45
CA LEU A 221 24.97 -8.44 -21.70
C LEU A 221 25.86 -8.07 -22.87
N VAL A 222 26.71 -9.02 -23.28
CA VAL A 222 27.63 -8.87 -24.41
C VAL A 222 27.21 -9.73 -25.61
N LYS A 223 27.72 -9.40 -26.80
CA LYS A 223 27.58 -10.17 -28.04
C LYS A 223 28.92 -10.17 -28.79
N LYS A 224 29.09 -11.09 -29.73
CA LYS A 224 30.21 -11.02 -30.69
C LYS A 224 29.91 -9.98 -31.78
N ASP A 225 30.88 -9.14 -32.11
CA ASP A 225 30.87 -8.32 -33.33
C ASP A 225 31.24 -9.15 -34.58
N GLU A 226 31.33 -8.48 -35.73
CA GLU A 226 31.64 -9.12 -37.01
C GLU A 226 33.05 -9.73 -37.02
N GLU A 227 33.96 -9.15 -36.24
CA GLU A 227 35.33 -9.61 -36.02
C GLU A 227 35.45 -10.69 -34.91
N GLY A 228 34.33 -11.07 -34.28
CA GLY A 228 34.27 -12.13 -33.27
C GLY A 228 34.69 -11.71 -31.85
N LYS A 229 34.95 -10.41 -31.62
CA LYS A 229 35.26 -9.83 -30.32
C LYS A 229 33.99 -9.61 -29.51
N MET A 230 34.08 -9.81 -28.19
CA MET A 230 32.96 -9.51 -27.29
C MET A 230 32.82 -8.00 -27.11
N VAL A 231 31.63 -7.50 -27.44
CA VAL A 231 31.22 -6.10 -27.32
C VAL A 231 29.89 -6.01 -26.59
N GLU A 232 29.56 -4.83 -26.06
CA GLU A 232 28.27 -4.58 -25.41
C GLU A 232 27.10 -4.88 -26.36
N ASN A 233 26.07 -5.53 -25.82
CA ASN A 233 24.81 -5.74 -26.52
C ASN A 233 23.79 -4.68 -26.08
N GLU A 234 23.97 -3.44 -26.55
CA GLU A 234 23.14 -2.28 -26.20
C GLU A 234 21.63 -2.57 -26.36
N LYS A 235 21.24 -3.31 -27.41
CA LYS A 235 19.84 -3.71 -27.65
C LYS A 235 19.28 -4.55 -26.50
N MET A 236 20.08 -5.47 -25.96
CA MET A 236 19.66 -6.31 -24.84
C MET A 236 19.65 -5.53 -23.52
N VAL A 237 20.62 -4.64 -23.32
CA VAL A 237 20.65 -3.71 -22.17
C VAL A 237 19.37 -2.87 -22.13
N HIS A 238 19.04 -2.18 -23.23
CA HIS A 238 17.82 -1.38 -23.34
C HIS A 238 16.54 -2.19 -23.20
N PHE A 239 16.51 -3.41 -23.77
CA PHE A 239 15.38 -4.31 -23.60
C PHE A 239 15.14 -4.67 -22.13
N LEU A 240 16.18 -5.08 -21.40
CA LEU A 240 16.05 -5.44 -19.99
C LEU A 240 15.69 -4.25 -19.12
N GLN A 241 16.26 -3.07 -19.37
CA GLN A 241 15.86 -1.83 -18.67
C GLN A 241 14.37 -1.53 -18.89
N ARG A 242 13.87 -1.64 -20.12
CA ARG A 242 12.45 -1.44 -20.42
C ARG A 242 11.56 -2.49 -19.77
N LEU A 243 11.98 -3.76 -19.80
CA LEU A 243 11.24 -4.87 -19.19
C LEU A 243 11.09 -4.66 -17.68
N LEU A 244 12.19 -4.34 -16.99
CA LEU A 244 12.19 -4.07 -15.56
C LEU A 244 11.45 -2.77 -15.23
N GLY A 245 11.56 -1.73 -16.06
CA GLY A 245 10.78 -0.50 -15.88
C GLY A 245 9.27 -0.73 -15.99
N LEU A 246 8.83 -1.55 -16.95
CA LEU A 246 7.42 -1.89 -17.12
C LEU A 246 6.89 -2.79 -16.00
N SER A 247 7.74 -3.63 -15.39
CA SER A 247 7.31 -4.49 -14.27
C SER A 247 6.92 -3.68 -13.03
N LEU A 248 7.47 -2.47 -12.85
CA LEU A 248 7.12 -1.56 -11.75
C LEU A 248 5.63 -1.17 -11.75
N VAL A 249 4.97 -1.16 -12.92
CA VAL A 249 3.57 -0.77 -13.03
C VAL A 249 2.62 -1.82 -12.43
N GLY A 250 3.10 -3.07 -12.24
CA GLY A 250 2.30 -4.13 -11.61
C GLY A 250 1.03 -4.52 -12.38
N LYS A 251 0.88 -4.06 -13.62
CA LYS A 251 -0.22 -4.38 -14.54
C LYS A 251 0.35 -4.73 -15.91
N VAL A 252 -0.25 -5.72 -16.57
CA VAL A 252 0.09 -6.04 -17.95
C VAL A 252 -0.40 -4.91 -18.86
N ILE A 253 0.54 -4.15 -19.44
CA ILE A 253 0.24 -3.03 -20.36
C ILE A 253 0.69 -3.37 -21.77
N ILE A 254 1.86 -4.00 -21.92
CA ILE A 254 2.46 -4.34 -23.21
C ILE A 254 2.91 -5.80 -23.16
N GLY A 255 2.47 -6.61 -24.12
CA GLY A 255 3.10 -7.89 -24.40
C GLY A 255 4.42 -7.65 -25.12
N MET A 256 5.54 -8.00 -24.51
CA MET A 256 6.86 -7.93 -25.13
C MET A 256 7.25 -9.31 -25.67
N PHE A 257 7.38 -9.43 -26.99
CA PHE A 257 7.92 -10.63 -27.63
C PHE A 257 9.44 -10.65 -27.46
N ILE A 258 9.96 -11.68 -26.79
CA ILE A 258 11.36 -11.74 -26.32
C ILE A 258 12.32 -12.24 -27.43
N SER A 259 11.82 -13.05 -28.37
CA SER A 259 12.62 -13.57 -29.48
C SER A 259 11.74 -13.82 -30.71
N SER A 260 12.26 -13.47 -31.89
CA SER A 260 11.73 -13.93 -33.18
C SER A 260 12.44 -15.19 -33.67
N LYS A 261 13.46 -15.67 -32.94
CA LYS A 261 14.17 -16.92 -33.24
C LYS A 261 13.49 -18.04 -32.47
N LEU A 262 13.08 -19.04 -33.23
CA LEU A 262 12.44 -20.24 -32.72
C LEU A 262 13.42 -20.97 -31.79
N VAL A 263 12.99 -21.22 -30.57
CA VAL A 263 13.80 -21.85 -29.53
C VAL A 263 13.66 -23.36 -29.62
N LEU A 264 14.80 -24.06 -29.57
CA LEU A 264 14.78 -25.51 -29.43
C LEU A 264 14.41 -25.89 -27.99
N LEU A 265 13.21 -26.42 -27.80
CA LEU A 265 12.74 -26.80 -26.47
C LEU A 265 13.49 -28.05 -25.98
N THR A 266 14.05 -27.98 -24.78
CA THR A 266 14.81 -29.09 -24.19
C THR A 266 13.88 -30.21 -23.68
N ARG A 267 12.71 -29.84 -23.17
CA ARG A 267 11.75 -30.77 -22.56
C ARG A 267 10.32 -30.48 -23.03
N MET A 268 9.53 -31.54 -23.17
CA MET A 268 8.11 -31.44 -23.49
C MET A 268 7.36 -30.88 -22.28
N TYR A 269 6.59 -29.81 -22.46
CA TYR A 269 5.92 -29.14 -21.33
C TYR A 269 4.44 -29.54 -21.18
N PHE A 270 3.88 -30.35 -22.09
CA PHE A 270 2.50 -30.83 -22.06
C PHE A 270 2.31 -32.27 -22.59
N GLY A 271 1.10 -32.81 -22.50
CA GLY A 271 0.73 -34.11 -23.06
C GLY A 271 1.34 -35.33 -22.36
N LYS A 272 1.26 -36.50 -23.03
CA LYS A 272 1.66 -37.82 -22.48
C LYS A 272 3.12 -37.89 -22.07
N HIS A 273 3.99 -37.10 -22.70
CA HIS A 273 5.43 -37.08 -22.47
C HIS A 273 5.93 -35.85 -21.70
N LYS A 274 5.03 -35.12 -21.01
CA LYS A 274 5.38 -33.95 -20.19
C LYS A 274 6.54 -34.26 -19.24
N GLY A 275 7.57 -33.39 -19.26
CA GLY A 275 8.78 -33.48 -18.45
C GLY A 275 9.94 -34.28 -19.10
N LYS A 276 9.69 -35.12 -20.12
CA LYS A 276 10.76 -35.86 -20.80
C LYS A 276 11.59 -34.96 -21.73
N PHE A 277 12.86 -35.33 -21.95
CA PHE A 277 13.67 -34.65 -22.97
C PHE A 277 13.14 -34.99 -24.36
N PHE A 278 13.19 -34.04 -25.30
CA PHE A 278 12.70 -34.30 -26.67
C PHE A 278 13.39 -35.48 -27.37
N ARG A 279 14.68 -35.70 -27.10
CA ARG A 279 15.45 -36.86 -27.60
C ARG A 279 14.93 -38.23 -27.09
N GLU A 280 14.13 -38.25 -26.03
CA GLU A 280 13.59 -39.46 -25.40
C GLU A 280 12.15 -39.73 -25.83
N ILE A 281 11.55 -38.84 -26.63
CA ILE A 281 10.17 -38.96 -27.08
C ILE A 281 10.14 -39.87 -28.31
N PRO A 282 9.27 -40.88 -28.33
CA PRO A 282 9.10 -41.75 -29.50
C PRO A 282 8.81 -40.96 -30.78
N LYS A 283 9.44 -41.33 -31.89
CA LYS A 283 9.31 -40.61 -33.18
C LYS A 283 7.88 -40.62 -33.72
N ASP A 284 7.14 -41.71 -33.53
CA ASP A 284 5.72 -41.83 -33.88
C ASP A 284 4.85 -40.80 -33.15
N TYR A 285 5.14 -40.53 -31.88
CA TYR A 285 4.47 -39.48 -31.12
C TYR A 285 4.80 -38.09 -31.65
N LEU A 286 6.07 -37.82 -31.98
CA LEU A 286 6.48 -36.54 -32.58
C LEU A 286 5.87 -36.35 -33.98
N GLN A 287 5.76 -37.42 -34.77
CA GLN A 287 5.12 -37.40 -36.10
C GLN A 287 3.63 -37.07 -35.98
N TRP A 288 2.92 -37.70 -35.04
CA TRP A 288 1.53 -37.37 -34.73
C TRP A 288 1.39 -35.90 -34.29
N LEU A 289 2.27 -35.45 -33.39
CA LEU A 289 2.26 -34.09 -32.87
C LEU A 289 2.51 -33.06 -33.99
N SER A 290 3.38 -33.36 -34.96
CA SER A 290 3.65 -32.45 -36.09
C SER A 290 2.43 -32.16 -36.98
N GLY A 291 1.39 -33.01 -36.91
CA GLY A 291 0.14 -32.85 -37.65
C GLY A 291 -0.98 -32.12 -36.88
N THR A 292 -0.75 -31.65 -35.66
CA THR A 292 -1.77 -30.91 -34.90
C THR A 292 -1.66 -29.41 -35.11
N ASP A 293 -2.79 -28.75 -35.34
CA ASP A 293 -2.85 -27.31 -35.66
C ASP A 293 -2.64 -26.39 -34.44
N ASP A 294 -2.68 -26.90 -33.22
CA ASP A 294 -2.64 -26.10 -31.98
C ASP A 294 -1.26 -26.12 -31.28
N LEU A 295 -0.18 -26.06 -32.07
CA LEU A 295 1.18 -25.94 -31.55
C LEU A 295 1.70 -24.52 -31.71
N ASP A 296 2.32 -23.99 -30.66
CA ASP A 296 3.11 -22.76 -30.77
C ASP A 296 4.31 -22.95 -31.72
N GLU A 297 4.86 -21.83 -32.20
CA GLU A 297 5.90 -21.86 -33.23
C GLU A 297 7.19 -22.57 -32.75
N ASP A 298 7.59 -22.38 -31.48
CA ASP A 298 8.78 -23.02 -30.90
C ASP A 298 8.62 -24.54 -30.80
N MET A 299 7.41 -25.00 -30.46
CA MET A 299 7.05 -26.41 -30.41
C MET A 299 7.07 -27.03 -31.81
N ARG A 300 6.49 -26.37 -32.82
CA ARG A 300 6.55 -26.84 -34.22
C ARG A 300 7.98 -26.92 -34.72
N PHE A 301 8.78 -25.89 -34.44
CA PHE A 301 10.20 -25.85 -34.81
C PHE A 301 11.00 -26.97 -34.14
N THR A 302 10.79 -27.20 -32.84
CA THR A 302 11.46 -28.24 -32.07
C THR A 302 11.09 -29.63 -32.57
N VAL A 303 9.79 -29.91 -32.77
CA VAL A 303 9.32 -31.19 -33.32
C VAL A 303 9.94 -31.43 -34.71
N GLY A 304 9.93 -30.42 -35.59
CA GLY A 304 10.56 -30.51 -36.91
C GLY A 304 12.08 -30.73 -36.85
N HIS A 305 12.76 -30.22 -35.83
CA HIS A 305 14.19 -30.49 -35.62
C HIS A 305 14.47 -31.95 -35.22
N TYR A 306 13.68 -32.53 -34.31
CA TYR A 306 13.89 -33.90 -33.83
C TYR A 306 13.31 -34.99 -34.77
N LEU A 307 12.49 -34.61 -35.75
CA LEU A 307 12.01 -35.50 -36.81
C LEU A 307 12.95 -35.57 -38.03
N ARG A 308 13.80 -34.56 -38.23
CA ARG A 308 14.90 -34.59 -39.22
C ARG A 308 15.99 -35.57 -38.80
#